data_AF-A0A8W4FMG9-F1
#
_entry.id   AF-A0A8W4FMG9-F1
#
_cell.length_a   1.000
_cell.length_b   1.000
_cell.length_c   1.000
_cell.angle_alpha   90.00
_cell.angle_beta   90.00
_cell.angle_gamma   90.00
#
_symmetry.space_group_name_H-M   'P 1'
#
loop_
_entity.id
_entity.type
_entity.pdbx_description
1 polymer ?
#
loop_
_entity_poly.entity_id
_entity_poly.type
_entity_poly.pdbx_seq_one_letter_code
_entity_poly.pdbx_strand_id
1 'polypeptide(L)'
;MTSQERWRSQHRLINRSLSQGLADAAAVAPLSSLGIAAVMKLAGALLLVCTLAHLCSCSEAASLPLTKVDCSVYRKYPVVAIPCPITYLPVCGSDYITYGNECHLCTESLRSNGRVQFLHEGSC
;
A
#
# COMPACT_ATOMS: atom_id res chain seq x y z
N MET A 1 6.04 1.37 -24.75
CA MET A 1 5.57 0.21 -23.95
C MET A 1 4.75 0.75 -22.81
N THR A 2 3.44 0.51 -22.83
CA THR A 2 2.49 1.13 -21.90
C THR A 2 2.45 0.36 -20.57
N SER A 3 2.14 1.04 -19.47
CA SER A 3 1.94 0.43 -18.14
C SER A 3 0.96 -0.76 -18.19
N GLN A 4 0.01 -0.72 -19.12
CA GLN A 4 -1.01 -1.74 -19.35
C GLN A 4 -0.48 -3.02 -20.03
N GLU A 5 0.58 -2.93 -20.84
CA GLU A 5 1.25 -4.10 -21.42
C GLU A 5 2.13 -4.81 -20.39
N ARG A 6 2.76 -4.04 -19.49
CA ARG A 6 3.54 -4.58 -18.38
C ARG A 6 2.68 -5.36 -17.39
N TRP A 7 1.50 -4.82 -17.04
CA TRP A 7 0.53 -5.50 -16.18
C TRP A 7 0.00 -6.81 -16.81
N ARG A 8 -0.37 -6.78 -18.10
CA ARG A 8 -0.82 -7.98 -18.82
C ARG A 8 0.25 -9.06 -18.94
N SER A 9 1.52 -8.67 -19.03
CA SER A 9 2.65 -9.63 -19.03
C SER A 9 2.90 -10.22 -17.65
N GLN A 10 2.86 -9.41 -16.58
CA GLN A 10 2.99 -9.91 -15.21
C GLN A 10 1.83 -10.86 -14.83
N HIS A 11 0.59 -10.51 -15.16
CA HIS A 11 -0.56 -11.38 -14.88
C HIS A 11 -0.48 -12.74 -15.59
N ARG A 12 0.05 -12.78 -16.83
CA ARG A 12 0.26 -14.04 -17.56
C ARG A 12 1.35 -14.90 -16.94
N LEU A 13 2.43 -14.29 -16.44
CA LEU A 13 3.50 -15.01 -15.74
C LEU A 13 3.00 -15.58 -14.41
N ILE A 14 2.18 -14.82 -13.67
CA ILE A 14 1.54 -15.28 -12.43
C ILE A 14 0.60 -16.46 -12.69
N ASN A 15 -0.27 -16.36 -13.69
CA ASN A 15 -1.18 -17.47 -14.04
C ASN A 15 -0.43 -18.71 -14.55
N ARG A 16 0.70 -18.54 -15.28
CA ARG A 16 1.56 -19.67 -15.67
C ARG A 16 2.20 -20.32 -14.45
N SER A 17 2.72 -19.52 -13.50
CA SER A 17 3.30 -20.03 -12.26
C SER A 17 2.27 -20.75 -11.39
N LEU A 18 1.02 -20.25 -11.32
CA LEU A 18 -0.09 -20.92 -10.64
C LEU A 18 -0.45 -22.24 -11.32
N SER A 19 -0.49 -22.26 -12.66
CA SER A 19 -0.79 -23.49 -13.42
C SER A 19 0.31 -24.55 -13.29
N GLN A 20 1.57 -24.14 -13.17
CA GLN A 20 2.70 -25.03 -12.90
C GLN A 20 2.67 -25.54 -11.44
N GLY A 21 2.33 -24.69 -10.46
CA GLY A 21 2.13 -25.12 -9.08
C GLY A 21 0.96 -26.10 -8.90
N LEU A 22 -0.11 -25.99 -9.70
CA LEU A 22 -1.20 -26.97 -9.71
C LEU A 22 -0.79 -28.31 -10.35
N ALA A 23 0.13 -28.30 -11.32
CA ALA A 23 0.63 -29.54 -11.94
C ALA A 23 1.51 -30.35 -10.99
N ASP A 24 2.29 -29.68 -10.13
CA ASP A 24 3.13 -30.32 -9.12
C ASP A 24 2.34 -30.82 -7.88
N ALA A 25 1.11 -30.35 -7.69
CA ALA A 25 0.20 -30.85 -6.65
C ALA A 25 -0.39 -32.25 -6.95
N ALA A 26 -0.12 -32.82 -8.12
CA ALA A 26 -0.56 -34.18 -8.49
C ALA A 26 0.32 -35.31 -7.90
N ALA A 27 1.42 -34.98 -7.20
CA ALA A 27 2.29 -35.96 -6.56
C ALA A 27 1.98 -36.21 -5.07
N VAL A 28 0.74 -35.98 -4.63
CA VAL A 28 0.30 -36.47 -3.31
C VAL A 28 0.10 -37.99 -3.41
N ALA A 29 1.09 -38.74 -2.95
CA ALA A 29 0.91 -40.17 -2.70
C ALA A 29 -0.34 -40.37 -1.82
N PRO A 30 -1.16 -41.41 -2.06
CA PRO A 30 -2.38 -41.62 -1.29
C PRO A 30 -2.04 -41.72 0.20
N LEU A 31 -2.79 -41.02 1.07
CA LEU A 31 -2.62 -41.02 2.52
C LEU A 31 -2.65 -42.42 3.16
N SER A 32 -3.05 -43.44 2.41
CA SER A 32 -3.11 -44.83 2.85
C SER A 32 -1.75 -45.52 3.00
N SER A 33 -0.64 -44.94 2.53
CA SER A 33 0.71 -45.55 2.63
C SER A 33 1.64 -44.87 3.64
N LEU A 34 1.21 -43.77 4.27
CA LEU A 34 2.02 -43.03 5.24
C LEU A 34 1.79 -43.56 6.67
N GLY A 35 2.87 -44.00 7.32
CA GLY A 35 2.82 -44.35 8.75
C GLY A 35 2.44 -43.15 9.63
N ILE A 36 1.90 -43.42 10.82
CA ILE A 36 1.39 -42.42 11.80
C ILE A 36 2.44 -41.31 12.08
N ALA A 37 3.73 -41.66 12.07
CA ALA A 37 4.83 -40.71 12.25
C ALA A 37 5.00 -39.71 11.10
N ALA A 38 4.66 -40.08 9.86
CA ALA A 38 4.70 -39.21 8.70
C ALA A 38 3.50 -38.25 8.68
N VAL A 39 2.32 -38.72 9.11
CA VAL A 39 1.12 -37.88 9.28
C VAL A 39 1.35 -36.78 10.31
N MET A 40 1.99 -37.11 11.45
CA MET A 40 2.29 -36.13 12.50
C MET A 40 3.30 -35.06 12.05
N LYS A 41 4.27 -35.43 11.20
CA LYS A 41 5.22 -34.48 10.61
C LYS A 41 4.56 -33.54 9.59
N LEU A 42 3.67 -34.06 8.75
CA LEU A 42 2.93 -33.27 7.77
C LEU A 42 1.93 -32.32 8.45
N ALA A 43 1.17 -32.80 9.43
CA ALA A 43 0.27 -31.96 10.22
C ALA A 43 1.04 -30.88 10.99
N GLY A 44 2.19 -31.23 11.60
CA GLY A 44 3.06 -30.28 12.27
C GLY A 44 3.63 -29.22 11.33
N ALA A 45 4.14 -29.63 10.16
CA ALA A 45 4.66 -28.70 9.15
C ALA A 45 3.56 -27.78 8.59
N LEU A 46 2.36 -28.31 8.34
CA LEU A 46 1.22 -27.53 7.87
C LEU A 46 0.79 -26.48 8.92
N LEU A 47 0.73 -26.85 10.20
CA LEU A 47 0.42 -25.90 11.29
C LEU A 47 1.50 -24.82 11.43
N LEU A 48 2.78 -25.18 11.24
CA LEU A 48 3.90 -24.23 11.31
C LEU A 48 3.86 -23.25 10.13
N VAL A 49 3.54 -23.72 8.92
CA VAL A 49 3.36 -22.86 7.73
C VAL A 49 2.13 -21.96 7.89
N CYS A 50 1.01 -22.48 8.39
CA CYS A 50 -0.20 -21.68 8.65
C CYS A 50 0.05 -20.59 9.70
N THR A 51 0.73 -20.91 10.80
CA THR A 51 1.05 -19.90 11.82
C THR A 51 2.01 -18.84 11.29
N LEU A 52 3.04 -19.21 10.50
CA LEU A 52 3.92 -18.26 9.82
C LEU A 52 3.19 -17.38 8.78
N ALA A 53 2.21 -17.94 8.05
CA ALA A 53 1.38 -17.18 7.12
C ALA A 53 0.43 -16.19 7.84
N HIS A 54 -0.12 -16.58 8.99
CA HIS A 54 -0.92 -15.69 9.84
C HIS A 54 -0.08 -14.60 10.51
N LEU A 55 1.17 -14.91 10.89
CA LEU A 55 2.16 -13.93 11.36
C LEU A 55 2.61 -12.96 10.25
N CYS A 56 2.38 -13.30 8.98
CA CYS A 56 2.71 -12.49 7.80
C CYS A 56 1.50 -11.68 7.28
N SER A 57 0.42 -11.56 8.05
CA SER A 57 -0.70 -10.65 7.75
C SER A 57 -0.60 -9.34 8.54
N CYS A 58 0.53 -8.65 8.43
CA CYS A 58 0.62 -7.23 8.74
C CYS A 58 1.47 -6.59 7.65
N SER A 59 0.88 -5.62 6.95
CA SER A 59 1.47 -4.81 5.88
C SER A 59 1.23 -5.29 4.44
N GLU A 60 0.02 -5.74 4.11
CA GLU A 60 -0.60 -5.00 3.00
C GLU A 60 -0.98 -3.66 3.65
N ALA A 61 -0.08 -2.68 3.55
CA ALA A 61 -0.47 -1.31 3.76
C ALA A 61 -1.51 -1.06 2.67
N ALA A 62 -2.77 -1.35 2.99
CA ALA A 62 -3.90 -0.75 2.34
C ALA A 62 -3.60 0.74 2.44
N SER A 63 -3.03 1.26 1.36
CA SER A 63 -3.02 2.68 1.10
C SER A 63 -4.50 2.98 1.04
N LEU A 64 -5.05 3.38 2.19
CA LEU A 64 -6.19 4.27 2.24
C LEU A 64 -6.00 5.22 1.06
N PRO A 65 -7.02 5.46 0.23
CA PRO A 65 -6.98 6.58 -0.67
C PRO A 65 -6.87 7.81 0.23
N LEU A 66 -5.63 8.13 0.60
CA LEU A 66 -5.26 9.36 1.24
C LEU A 66 -5.65 10.36 0.19
N THR A 67 -6.68 11.13 0.48
CA THR A 67 -6.95 12.39 -0.19
C THR A 67 -5.75 13.29 0.10
N LYS A 68 -4.58 12.94 -0.47
CA LYS A 68 -3.33 13.61 -0.25
C LYS A 68 -3.38 14.83 -1.15
N VAL A 69 -3.28 16.01 -0.54
CA VAL A 69 -3.07 17.24 -1.29
C VAL A 69 -1.80 17.10 -2.14
N ASP A 70 -1.90 17.41 -3.43
CA ASP A 70 -0.77 17.38 -4.36
C ASP A 70 0.02 18.70 -4.30
N CYS A 71 1.11 18.69 -3.53
CA CYS A 71 2.02 19.84 -3.44
C CYS A 71 3.00 19.96 -4.63
N SER A 72 2.93 19.10 -5.64
CA SER A 72 3.89 19.08 -6.76
C SER A 72 3.87 20.39 -7.56
N VAL A 73 2.68 20.98 -7.75
CA VAL A 73 2.52 22.26 -8.45
C VAL A 73 3.19 23.39 -7.67
N TYR A 74 2.99 23.43 -6.36
CA TYR A 74 3.53 24.48 -5.48
C TYR A 74 5.04 24.36 -5.24
N ARG A 75 5.59 23.14 -5.28
CA ARG A 75 7.03 22.87 -5.14
C ARG A 75 7.89 23.49 -6.25
N LYS A 76 7.30 23.87 -7.38
CA LYS A 76 8.00 24.56 -8.47
C LYS A 76 8.44 25.98 -8.10
N TYR A 77 7.82 26.58 -7.09
CA TYR A 77 8.06 27.95 -6.65
C TYR A 77 8.98 28.00 -5.43
N PRO A 78 9.73 29.09 -5.22
CA PRO A 78 10.47 29.27 -3.97
C PRO A 78 9.48 29.34 -2.80
N VAL A 79 9.80 28.67 -1.69
CA VAL A 79 8.91 28.56 -0.50
C VAL A 79 8.50 29.92 0.06
N VAL A 80 9.33 30.95 -0.13
CA VAL A 80 9.07 32.33 0.30
C VAL A 80 8.04 33.07 -0.57
N ALA A 81 7.71 32.56 -1.76
CA ALA A 81 6.83 33.22 -2.73
C ALA A 81 6.09 32.19 -3.60
N ILE A 82 5.27 31.35 -2.96
CA ILE A 82 4.36 30.42 -3.66
C ILE A 82 3.08 31.20 -4.01
N PRO A 83 2.69 31.27 -5.30
CA PRO A 83 1.44 31.90 -5.69
C PRO A 83 0.25 31.00 -5.32
N CYS A 84 -0.55 31.43 -4.34
CA CYS A 84 -1.76 30.74 -3.95
C CYS A 84 -3.02 31.38 -4.53
N PRO A 85 -4.04 30.58 -4.92
CA PRO A 85 -5.34 31.12 -5.30
C PRO A 85 -6.02 31.78 -4.10
N ILE A 86 -6.87 32.77 -4.37
CA ILE A 86 -7.69 33.45 -3.34
C ILE A 86 -8.92 32.63 -2.91
N THR A 87 -9.14 31.47 -3.52
CA THR A 87 -10.24 30.57 -3.21
C THR A 87 -10.08 30.02 -1.79
N TYR A 88 -11.14 30.12 -1.00
CA TYR A 88 -11.20 29.57 0.34
C TYR A 88 -11.83 28.17 0.32
N LEU A 89 -11.00 27.15 0.54
CA LEU A 89 -11.37 25.74 0.59
C LEU A 89 -10.64 25.11 1.79
N PRO A 90 -11.16 25.27 3.02
CA PRO A 90 -10.40 24.98 4.22
C PRO A 90 -9.97 23.51 4.27
N VAL A 91 -8.76 23.28 4.77
CA VAL A 91 -8.20 21.93 5.01
C VAL A 91 -7.57 21.88 6.38
N CYS A 92 -7.65 20.72 7.02
CA CYS A 92 -7.03 20.46 8.31
C CYS A 92 -5.63 19.86 8.12
N GLY A 93 -4.63 20.44 8.79
CA GLY A 93 -3.27 19.91 8.85
C GLY A 93 -3.08 18.88 9.96
N SER A 94 -2.02 18.07 9.86
CA SER A 94 -1.63 17.09 10.89
C SER A 94 -1.18 17.72 12.20
N ASP A 95 -1.00 19.04 12.20
CA ASP A 95 -0.75 19.91 13.36
C ASP A 95 -2.05 20.44 14.00
N TYR A 96 -3.22 19.99 13.51
CA TYR A 96 -4.56 20.43 13.94
C TYR A 96 -4.80 21.93 13.71
N ILE A 97 -4.12 22.51 12.72
CA ILE A 97 -4.35 23.88 12.26
C ILE A 97 -5.16 23.86 10.96
N THR A 98 -6.16 24.72 10.88
CA THR A 98 -6.95 24.92 9.66
C THR A 98 -6.23 25.88 8.71
N TYR A 99 -5.96 25.42 7.50
CA TYR A 99 -5.37 26.21 6.42
C TYR A 99 -6.46 26.64 5.44
N GLY A 100 -6.40 27.87 4.95
CA GLY A 100 -7.47 28.45 4.11
C GLY A 100 -7.67 27.74 2.77
N ASN A 101 -6.64 27.06 2.26
CA ASN A 101 -6.71 26.15 1.14
C ASN A 101 -5.50 25.21 1.12
N GLU A 102 -5.53 24.27 0.18
CA GLU A 102 -4.47 23.31 -0.07
C GLU A 102 -3.10 23.95 -0.36
N CYS A 103 -3.06 25.13 -1.01
CA CYS A 103 -1.82 25.85 -1.29
C CYS A 103 -1.18 26.38 -0.01
N HIS A 104 -1.97 26.92 0.92
CA HIS A 104 -1.47 27.38 2.21
C HIS A 104 -0.91 26.22 3.04
N LEU A 105 -1.61 25.07 3.05
CA LEU A 105 -1.10 23.85 3.68
C LEU A 105 0.22 23.39 3.03
N CYS A 106 0.30 23.35 1.70
CA CYS A 106 1.52 22.96 1.00
C CYS A 106 2.67 23.93 1.25
N THR A 107 2.39 25.23 1.36
CA THR A 107 3.42 26.23 1.68
C THR A 107 4.03 25.95 3.04
N GLU A 108 3.19 25.69 4.05
CA GLU A 108 3.66 25.35 5.38
C GLU A 108 4.38 24.00 5.43
N SER A 109 3.85 23.02 4.70
CA SER A 109 4.47 21.70 4.56
C SER A 109 5.87 21.83 3.96
N LEU A 110 6.03 22.59 2.87
CA LEU A 110 7.33 22.81 2.25
C LEU A 110 8.29 23.62 3.15
N ARG A 111 7.78 24.63 3.86
CA ARG A 111 8.55 25.43 4.83
C ARG A 111 9.07 24.61 5.99
N SER A 112 8.27 23.67 6.47
CA SER A 112 8.57 22.81 7.61
C SER A 112 9.18 21.45 7.22
N ASN A 113 9.57 21.27 5.95
CA ASN A 113 10.11 20.01 5.41
C ASN A 113 9.20 18.79 5.64
N GLY A 114 7.89 18.97 5.47
CA GLY A 114 6.88 17.90 5.58
C GLY A 114 6.41 17.60 6.99
N ARG A 115 6.75 18.46 7.97
CA ARG A 115 6.27 18.32 9.36
C ARG A 115 4.74 18.44 9.45
N VAL A 116 4.17 19.33 8.65
CA VAL A 116 2.72 19.47 8.49
C VAL A 116 2.30 18.72 7.23
N GLN A 117 1.37 17.80 7.38
CA GLN A 117 0.76 17.03 6.29
C GLN A 117 -0.74 17.29 6.27
N PHE A 118 -1.39 16.93 5.18
CA PHE A 118 -2.85 16.96 5.10
C PHE A 118 -3.43 15.92 6.07
N LEU A 119 -4.44 16.32 6.86
CA LEU A 119 -5.20 15.44 7.73
C LEU A 119 -6.58 15.10 7.13
N HIS A 120 -7.42 16.11 6.89
CA HIS A 120 -8.74 15.96 6.25
C HIS A 120 -9.21 17.27 5.61
N GLU A 121 -10.23 17.19 4.75
CA GLU A 121 -10.89 18.37 4.17
C GLU A 121 -11.75 19.09 5.22
N GLY A 122 -11.95 20.39 5.04
CA GLY A 122 -12.67 21.24 6.00
C GLY A 122 -11.76 21.76 7.12
N SER A 123 -12.36 22.53 8.03
CA SER A 123 -11.67 22.99 9.23
C SER A 123 -11.42 21.83 10.20
N CYS A 124 -10.28 21.86 10.90
CA CYS A 124 -10.19 21.28 12.24
C CYS A 124 -11.18 22.05 13.16
#